data_AF-A0A2G6HZ63-F1
#
_entry.id   AF-A0A2G6HZ63-F1
#
_cell.length_a   1.000
_cell.length_b   1.000
_cell.length_c   1.000
_cell.angle_alpha   90.00
_cell.angle_beta   90.00
_cell.angle_gamma   90.00
#
_symmetry.space_group_name_H-M   'P 1'
#
loop_
_entity.id
_entity.type
_entity.pdbx_description
1 polymer ?
#
loop_
_entity_poly.entity_id
_entity_poly.type
_entity_poly.pdbx_seq_one_letter_code
_entity_poly.pdbx_strand_id
1 'polypeptide(L)'
;MILNENVDRKIIPVAGGKGGVGKSVLAANMALSMAISGQKTVLVDLDLGGSNIHTLLGEKNINAGIGNFISGRSYSMPDLVRPTAWENLYYVPGDVLVYGIGELTKSVKNRIIKGLLEIDADYIIVDLGGGTNFTVIDFFLISNSGLIVTTPQNTSILNAYAFVKNYVFRFLQRAFIKNKEVSAYLKTALKERKPGNRKMVVDIVSDLREMDAEIGEKAQAFIEVLQPKLILNRVTGLHDIAMAEGLRDLCLQNLSVNMECLGTVMNDDLINQSISLQRPFILDYPENVITGEIHRIGQKIIQSRHFPEMPLELDYYSDTFELAHIETENDIAVLEEKESENGSSNDSDRYDVDKLLELVKIQQNRINELQGTLRMLSFGQN
;
A
#
# COMPACT_ATOMS: atom_id res chain seq x y z
N MET A 1 -3.03 7.75 -15.95
CA MET A 1 -2.20 7.31 -14.82
C MET A 1 -1.21 8.42 -14.57
N ILE A 2 -1.03 8.78 -13.32
CA ILE A 2 -0.04 9.72 -12.83
C ILE A 2 1.21 8.88 -12.55
N LEU A 3 2.35 9.43 -12.94
CA LEU A 3 3.66 8.88 -12.63
C LEU A 3 4.19 9.68 -11.47
N ASN A 4 4.17 9.09 -10.27
CA ASN A 4 4.46 9.81 -9.03
C ASN A 4 5.89 10.39 -9.02
N GLU A 5 6.82 9.78 -9.74
CA GLU A 5 8.19 10.27 -9.92
C GLU A 5 8.27 11.59 -10.71
N ASN A 6 7.22 11.95 -11.44
CA ASN A 6 7.19 13.13 -12.32
C ASN A 6 6.35 14.30 -11.75
N VAL A 7 5.87 14.19 -10.51
CA VAL A 7 5.01 15.20 -9.88
C VAL A 7 5.46 15.43 -8.43
N ASP A 8 5.34 16.66 -7.95
CA ASP A 8 5.70 16.99 -6.56
C ASP A 8 4.73 16.32 -5.58
N ARG A 9 3.44 16.37 -5.91
CA ARG A 9 2.37 15.73 -5.14
C ARG A 9 2.22 14.26 -5.48
N LYS A 10 2.31 13.38 -4.49
CA LYS A 10 2.16 11.93 -4.69
C LYS A 10 0.73 11.47 -4.41
N ILE A 11 0.13 10.73 -5.34
CA ILE A 11 -1.17 10.07 -5.10
C ILE A 11 -0.93 8.58 -4.91
N ILE A 12 -1.34 8.06 -3.75
CA ILE A 12 -0.98 6.72 -3.29
C ILE A 12 -2.28 5.95 -2.98
N PRO A 13 -2.83 5.21 -3.96
CA PRO A 13 -3.98 4.35 -3.73
C PRO A 13 -3.58 3.12 -2.91
N VAL A 14 -4.37 2.81 -1.88
CA VAL A 14 -4.20 1.66 -1.00
C VAL A 14 -5.30 0.65 -1.29
N ALA A 15 -4.91 -0.53 -1.76
CA ALA A 15 -5.80 -1.61 -2.10
C ALA A 15 -5.43 -2.91 -1.40
N GLY A 16 -6.29 -3.91 -1.53
CA GLY A 16 -6.02 -5.26 -1.06
C GLY A 16 -6.94 -6.24 -1.76
N GLY A 17 -6.43 -7.44 -2.06
CA GLY A 17 -7.17 -8.44 -2.83
C GLY A 17 -8.47 -8.91 -2.16
N LYS A 18 -8.62 -8.67 -0.85
CA LYS A 18 -9.75 -9.09 -0.03
C LYS A 18 -10.10 -8.02 1.01
N GLY A 19 -11.33 -8.03 1.51
CA GLY A 19 -11.72 -7.29 2.72
C GLY A 19 -11.07 -7.87 3.99
N GLY A 20 -10.88 -7.03 5.01
CA GLY A 20 -10.37 -7.46 6.31
C GLY A 20 -8.85 -7.60 6.45
N VAL A 21 -8.07 -7.23 5.44
CA VAL A 21 -6.59 -7.25 5.50
C VAL A 21 -5.97 -6.05 6.24
N GLY A 22 -6.79 -5.12 6.75
CA GLY A 22 -6.33 -3.97 7.55
C GLY A 22 -5.99 -2.69 6.76
N LYS A 23 -6.38 -2.59 5.48
CA LYS A 23 -6.08 -1.44 4.60
C LYS A 23 -6.38 -0.07 5.22
N SER A 24 -7.62 0.15 5.68
CA SER A 24 -8.08 1.43 6.19
C SER A 24 -7.37 1.84 7.47
N VAL A 25 -7.08 0.87 8.35
CA VAL A 25 -6.32 1.08 9.60
C VAL A 25 -4.90 1.51 9.26
N LEU A 26 -4.25 0.78 8.35
CA LEU A 26 -2.90 1.10 7.92
C LEU A 26 -2.84 2.46 7.20
N ALA A 27 -3.78 2.74 6.30
CA ALA A 27 -3.87 4.02 5.58
C ALA A 27 -4.06 5.20 6.53
N ALA A 28 -4.92 5.07 7.55
CA ALA A 28 -5.14 6.11 8.56
C ALA A 28 -3.90 6.37 9.41
N ASN A 29 -3.28 5.33 9.95
CA ASN A 29 -2.08 5.48 10.79
C ASN A 29 -0.86 5.93 9.99
N MET A 30 -0.69 5.44 8.75
CA MET A 30 0.38 5.89 7.86
C MET A 30 0.19 7.37 7.46
N ALA A 31 -1.02 7.80 7.11
CA ALA A 31 -1.29 9.20 6.80
C ALA A 31 -0.99 10.12 7.99
N LEU A 32 -1.37 9.70 9.20
CA LEU A 32 -1.04 10.44 10.42
C LEU A 32 0.47 10.46 10.70
N SER A 33 1.17 9.34 10.52
CA SER A 33 2.63 9.26 10.64
C SER A 33 3.33 10.25 9.71
N MET A 34 2.86 10.37 8.46
CA MET A 34 3.38 11.33 7.49
C MET A 34 3.09 12.77 7.90
N ALA A 35 1.90 13.05 8.43
CA ALA A 35 1.52 14.37 8.95
C ALA A 35 2.35 14.80 10.17
N ILE A 36 2.61 13.88 11.11
CA ILE A 36 3.53 14.09 12.25
C ILE A 36 4.94 14.41 11.76
N SER A 37 5.33 13.85 10.61
CA SER A 37 6.61 14.13 9.95
C SER A 37 6.61 15.44 9.14
N GLY A 38 5.62 16.31 9.36
CA GLY A 38 5.51 17.65 8.76
C GLY A 38 4.94 17.68 7.34
N GLN A 39 4.50 16.55 6.79
CA GLN A 39 3.98 16.49 5.42
C GLN A 39 2.48 16.77 5.38
N LYS A 40 2.04 17.70 4.51
CA LYS A 40 0.62 17.97 4.31
C LYS A 40 -0.04 16.76 3.64
N THR A 41 -0.79 16.00 4.42
CA THR A 41 -1.32 14.70 4.00
C THR A 41 -2.85 14.71 4.01
N VAL A 42 -3.45 14.28 2.89
CA VAL A 42 -4.90 14.14 2.77
C VAL A 42 -5.25 12.66 2.60
N LEU A 43 -6.06 12.13 3.51
CA LEU A 43 -6.60 10.78 3.43
C LEU A 43 -8.00 10.79 2.81
N VAL A 44 -8.15 10.17 1.65
CA VAL A 44 -9.41 10.10 0.91
C VAL A 44 -10.02 8.71 1.05
N ASP A 45 -11.24 8.64 1.58
CA ASP A 45 -12.00 7.40 1.70
C ASP A 45 -12.83 7.16 0.42
N LEU A 46 -12.38 6.22 -0.42
CA LEU A 46 -13.11 5.73 -1.60
C LEU A 46 -13.67 4.31 -1.38
N ASP A 47 -13.77 3.81 -0.14
CA ASP A 47 -14.54 2.62 0.17
C ASP A 47 -16.03 2.96 0.28
N LEU A 48 -16.66 3.18 -0.88
CA LEU A 48 -18.08 3.56 -0.97
C LEU A 48 -19.05 2.51 -0.41
N GLY A 49 -18.59 1.29 -0.13
CA GLY A 49 -19.40 0.21 0.44
C GLY A 49 -19.28 0.08 1.97
N GLY A 50 -18.30 0.75 2.59
CA GLY A 50 -17.98 0.56 3.99
C GLY A 50 -17.05 1.65 4.52
N SER A 51 -17.41 2.92 4.35
CA SER A 51 -16.62 4.07 4.79
C SER A 51 -16.36 4.01 6.30
N ASN A 52 -15.08 4.01 6.68
CA ASN A 52 -14.65 3.84 8.07
C ASN A 52 -13.58 4.86 8.51
N ILE A 53 -13.03 5.66 7.60
CA ILE A 53 -11.88 6.53 7.91
C ILE A 53 -12.20 7.55 9.02
N HIS A 54 -13.38 8.16 8.99
CA HIS A 54 -13.80 9.11 10.03
C HIS A 54 -13.75 8.48 11.44
N THR A 55 -14.24 7.24 11.57
CA THR A 55 -14.22 6.49 12.83
C THR A 55 -12.80 6.16 13.27
N LEU A 56 -11.92 5.78 12.34
CA LEU A 56 -10.52 5.47 12.65
C LEU A 56 -9.72 6.71 13.09
N LEU A 57 -10.14 7.91 12.68
CA LEU A 57 -9.54 9.17 13.08
C LEU A 57 -10.18 9.80 14.33
N GLY A 58 -11.28 9.22 14.84
CA GLY A 58 -12.06 9.79 15.96
C GLY A 58 -12.93 10.98 15.56
N GLU A 59 -13.16 11.17 14.27
CA GLU A 59 -13.93 12.27 13.71
C GLU A 59 -15.40 11.91 13.53
N LYS A 60 -16.29 12.89 13.77
CA LYS A 60 -17.72 12.72 13.53
C LYS A 60 -18.04 12.82 12.04
N ASN A 61 -18.78 11.85 11.49
CA ASN A 61 -19.21 11.91 10.10
C ASN A 61 -20.48 12.74 9.88
N ILE A 62 -20.34 14.05 10.02
CA ILE A 62 -21.44 15.01 9.84
C ILE A 62 -21.27 15.89 8.59
N ASN A 63 -20.15 15.74 7.88
CA ASN A 63 -19.75 16.59 6.77
C ASN A 63 -20.11 15.96 5.42
N ALA A 64 -20.25 16.78 4.39
CA ALA A 64 -20.37 16.30 3.02
C ALA A 64 -19.09 15.53 2.61
N GLY A 65 -19.27 14.38 1.97
CA GLY A 65 -18.19 13.50 1.53
C GLY A 65 -18.24 13.13 0.05
N ILE A 66 -17.53 12.08 -0.33
CA ILE A 66 -17.47 11.56 -1.70
C ILE A 66 -18.86 11.22 -2.25
N GLY A 67 -19.79 10.79 -1.41
CA GLY A 67 -21.19 10.57 -1.79
C GLY A 67 -21.89 11.79 -2.37
N ASN A 68 -21.71 12.94 -1.71
CA ASN A 68 -22.24 14.22 -2.16
C ASN A 68 -21.54 14.67 -3.45
N PHE A 69 -20.24 14.40 -3.57
CA PHE A 69 -19.49 14.65 -4.81
C PHE A 69 -20.02 13.84 -5.99
N ILE A 70 -20.42 12.59 -5.76
CA ILE A 70 -20.96 11.70 -6.79
C ILE A 70 -22.36 12.16 -7.21
N SER A 71 -23.24 12.40 -6.23
CA SER A 71 -24.66 12.72 -6.44
C SER A 71 -24.91 14.15 -6.92
N GLY A 72 -24.06 15.12 -6.56
CA GLY A 72 -24.20 16.53 -6.90
C GLY A 72 -23.21 17.05 -7.95
N ARG A 73 -23.46 18.26 -8.48
CA ARG A 73 -22.48 19.07 -9.23
C ARG A 73 -21.96 20.28 -8.43
N SER A 74 -22.47 20.48 -7.21
CA SER A 74 -22.24 21.70 -6.43
C SER A 74 -21.00 21.66 -5.53
N TYR A 75 -20.32 20.51 -5.44
CA TYR A 75 -19.09 20.37 -4.65
C TYR A 75 -17.90 20.14 -5.57
N SER A 76 -16.83 20.91 -5.38
CA SER A 76 -15.50 20.54 -5.87
C SER A 76 -14.84 19.57 -4.88
N MET A 77 -13.78 18.87 -5.28
CA MET A 77 -13.06 17.96 -4.36
C MET A 77 -12.34 18.73 -3.23
N PRO A 78 -11.69 19.89 -3.48
CA PRO A 78 -11.12 20.71 -2.41
C PRO A 78 -12.13 21.13 -1.34
N ASP A 79 -13.40 21.39 -1.70
CA ASP A 79 -14.45 21.79 -0.74
C ASP A 79 -14.79 20.69 0.28
N LEU A 80 -14.42 19.44 -0.02
CA LEU A 80 -14.68 18.26 0.81
C LEU A 80 -13.51 17.92 1.73
N VAL A 81 -12.36 18.55 1.55
CA VAL A 81 -11.20 18.37 2.42
C VAL A 81 -11.52 18.97 3.78
N ARG A 82 -11.40 18.16 4.84
CA ARG A 82 -11.66 18.55 6.22
C ARG A 82 -10.37 18.46 7.04
N PRO A 83 -10.11 19.44 7.92
CA PRO A 83 -9.07 19.28 8.92
C PRO A 83 -9.45 18.16 9.89
N THR A 84 -8.44 17.53 10.46
CA THR A 84 -8.61 16.64 11.62
C THR A 84 -8.16 17.37 12.89
N ALA A 85 -8.27 16.71 14.05
CA ALA A 85 -7.63 17.16 15.28
C ALA A 85 -6.08 17.26 15.19
N TRP A 86 -5.46 16.73 14.13
CA TRP A 86 -4.02 16.63 13.97
C TRP A 86 -3.49 17.59 12.91
N GLU A 87 -2.42 18.32 13.26
CA GLU A 87 -1.75 19.22 12.33
C GLU A 87 -1.26 18.46 11.09
N ASN A 88 -1.33 19.11 9.92
CA ASN A 88 -0.96 18.57 8.61
C ASN A 88 -1.78 17.36 8.11
N LEU A 89 -2.67 16.80 8.93
CA LEU A 89 -3.57 15.72 8.51
C LEU A 89 -4.97 16.25 8.21
N TYR A 90 -5.39 15.96 6.99
CA TYR A 90 -6.71 16.26 6.48
C TYR A 90 -7.35 14.97 5.95
N TYR A 91 -8.66 14.96 5.82
CA TYR A 91 -9.36 13.84 5.22
C TYR A 91 -10.54 14.28 4.36
N VAL A 92 -10.89 13.44 3.40
CA VAL A 92 -12.12 13.57 2.63
C VAL A 92 -13.04 12.43 3.10
N PRO A 93 -14.18 12.74 3.76
CA PRO A 93 -15.09 11.72 4.24
C PRO A 93 -15.61 10.86 3.08
N GLY A 94 -15.69 9.56 3.33
CA GLY A 94 -16.49 8.66 2.50
C GLY A 94 -17.98 8.95 2.71
N ASP A 95 -18.83 8.24 1.99
CA ASP A 95 -20.27 8.37 2.16
C ASP A 95 -20.81 7.42 3.24
N VAL A 96 -21.76 7.92 4.04
CA VAL A 96 -22.55 7.12 5.00
C VAL A 96 -24.02 7.03 4.60
N LEU A 97 -24.48 7.75 3.56
CA LEU A 97 -25.92 8.03 3.40
C LEU A 97 -26.51 7.90 1.98
N VAL A 98 -25.74 7.71 0.90
CA VAL A 98 -26.36 7.43 -0.40
C VAL A 98 -26.57 5.92 -0.57
N TYR A 99 -27.75 5.46 -0.15
CA TYR A 99 -28.27 4.15 -0.53
C TYR A 99 -28.32 4.02 -2.05
N GLY A 100 -27.74 2.94 -2.57
CA GLY A 100 -27.90 2.58 -3.99
C GLY A 100 -26.93 3.27 -4.96
N ILE A 101 -25.73 3.68 -4.51
CA ILE A 101 -24.64 3.94 -5.47
C ILE A 101 -24.33 2.61 -6.18
N GLY A 102 -24.91 2.42 -7.35
CA GLY A 102 -24.56 1.33 -8.26
C GLY A 102 -23.13 1.47 -8.78
N GLU A 103 -22.78 0.73 -9.83
CA GLU A 103 -21.45 0.86 -10.43
C GLU A 103 -21.22 2.30 -10.93
N LEU A 104 -20.13 2.93 -10.47
CA LEU A 104 -19.80 4.30 -10.85
C LEU A 104 -19.65 4.42 -12.37
N THR A 105 -20.34 5.39 -12.96
CA THR A 105 -20.17 5.69 -14.38
C THR A 105 -18.75 6.18 -14.68
N LYS A 106 -18.28 5.99 -15.92
CA LYS A 106 -16.98 6.49 -16.36
C LYS A 106 -16.81 7.99 -16.16
N SER A 107 -17.88 8.77 -16.33
CA SER A 107 -17.87 10.22 -16.13
C SER A 107 -17.60 10.59 -14.66
N VAL A 108 -18.30 9.93 -13.73
CA VAL A 108 -18.10 10.12 -12.29
C VAL A 108 -16.69 9.73 -11.87
N LYS A 109 -16.19 8.57 -12.32
CA LYS A 109 -14.81 8.15 -12.05
C LYS A 109 -13.79 9.19 -12.53
N ASN A 110 -13.92 9.68 -13.76
CA ASN A 110 -13.04 10.72 -14.29
C ASN A 110 -13.12 12.03 -13.48
N ARG A 111 -14.31 12.40 -12.99
CA ARG A 111 -14.50 13.58 -12.15
C ARG A 111 -13.80 13.44 -10.80
N ILE A 112 -13.87 12.26 -10.18
CA ILE A 112 -13.14 11.95 -8.93
C ILE A 112 -11.63 12.05 -9.18
N ILE A 113 -11.13 11.40 -10.24
CA ILE A 113 -9.70 11.42 -10.58
C ILE A 113 -9.19 12.85 -10.79
N LYS A 114 -9.96 13.68 -11.50
CA LYS A 114 -9.62 15.11 -11.67
C LYS A 114 -9.66 15.87 -10.36
N GLY A 115 -10.69 15.65 -9.53
CA GLY A 115 -10.81 16.28 -8.23
C GLY A 115 -9.65 15.95 -7.30
N LEU A 116 -9.15 14.71 -7.29
CA LEU A 116 -7.97 14.33 -6.50
C LEU A 116 -6.74 15.16 -6.89
N LEU A 117 -6.57 15.50 -8.16
CA LEU A 117 -5.47 16.35 -8.63
C LEU A 117 -5.60 17.82 -8.20
N GLU A 118 -6.80 18.26 -7.81
CA GLU A 118 -7.06 19.63 -7.36
C GLU A 118 -6.82 19.82 -5.86
N ILE A 119 -6.70 18.73 -5.09
CA ILE A 119 -6.44 18.78 -3.65
C ILE A 119 -5.03 19.31 -3.40
N ASP A 120 -4.92 20.33 -2.55
CA ASP A 120 -3.65 20.90 -2.13
C ASP A 120 -3.04 20.10 -0.96
N ALA A 121 -2.10 19.20 -1.29
CA ALA A 121 -1.37 18.34 -0.35
C ALA A 121 -0.03 17.91 -0.96
N ASP A 122 0.90 17.45 -0.12
CA ASP A 122 2.13 16.77 -0.54
C ASP A 122 1.81 15.30 -0.87
N TYR A 123 0.98 14.66 -0.02
CA TYR A 123 0.58 13.27 -0.18
C TYR A 123 -0.94 13.13 -0.13
N ILE A 124 -1.49 12.40 -1.10
CA ILE A 124 -2.90 11.99 -1.13
C ILE A 124 -2.95 10.48 -0.99
N ILE A 125 -3.30 10.00 0.20
CA ILE A 125 -3.52 8.57 0.47
C ILE A 125 -4.97 8.25 0.13
N VAL A 126 -5.21 7.29 -0.75
CA VAL A 126 -6.57 6.95 -1.21
C VAL A 126 -6.92 5.55 -0.72
N ASP A 127 -7.74 5.44 0.33
CA ASP A 127 -8.22 4.15 0.82
C ASP A 127 -9.29 3.59 -0.12
N LEU A 128 -9.01 2.44 -0.73
CA LEU A 128 -9.92 1.78 -1.66
C LEU A 128 -10.67 0.64 -0.98
N GLY A 129 -11.90 0.40 -1.44
CA GLY A 129 -12.68 -0.75 -0.97
C GLY A 129 -12.02 -2.10 -1.23
N GLY A 130 -12.48 -3.12 -0.51
CA GLY A 130 -11.96 -4.48 -0.65
C GLY A 130 -12.29 -5.14 -1.99
N GLY A 131 -11.40 -6.04 -2.44
CA GLY A 131 -11.67 -6.96 -3.55
C GLY A 131 -11.12 -6.51 -4.90
N THR A 132 -11.58 -7.16 -5.96
CA THR A 132 -11.02 -7.04 -7.32
C THR A 132 -12.01 -6.46 -8.34
N ASN A 133 -13.00 -5.68 -7.88
CA ASN A 133 -13.99 -5.07 -8.76
C ASN A 133 -13.35 -4.00 -9.68
N PHE A 134 -13.97 -3.73 -10.84
CA PHE A 134 -13.40 -2.81 -11.83
C PHE A 134 -13.25 -1.37 -11.31
N THR A 135 -14.09 -0.94 -10.37
CA THR A 135 -14.01 0.41 -9.80
C THR A 135 -12.76 0.57 -8.94
N VAL A 136 -12.47 -0.39 -8.06
CA VAL A 136 -11.25 -0.41 -7.24
C VAL A 136 -10.01 -0.44 -8.14
N ILE A 137 -9.99 -1.30 -9.16
CA ILE A 137 -8.87 -1.36 -10.10
C ILE A 137 -8.72 -0.04 -10.89
N ASP A 138 -9.82 0.57 -11.34
CA ASP A 138 -9.78 1.83 -12.08
C ASP A 138 -9.23 2.99 -11.23
N PHE A 139 -9.49 3.00 -9.92
CA PHE A 139 -8.91 3.96 -8.98
C PHE A 139 -7.47 3.63 -8.60
N PHE A 140 -7.12 2.35 -8.45
CA PHE A 140 -5.73 1.95 -8.24
C PHE A 140 -4.83 2.37 -9.41
N LEU A 141 -5.36 2.32 -10.65
CA LEU A 141 -4.71 2.81 -11.88
C LEU A 141 -4.56 4.33 -11.99
N ILE A 142 -4.98 5.09 -10.97
CA ILE A 142 -4.69 6.53 -10.91
C ILE A 142 -3.19 6.76 -10.84
N SER A 143 -2.46 5.92 -10.11
CA SER A 143 -1.00 6.00 -9.93
C SER A 143 -0.32 4.71 -10.39
N ASN A 144 0.94 4.82 -10.79
CA ASN A 144 1.82 3.68 -11.07
C ASN A 144 2.33 2.99 -9.78
N SER A 145 2.27 3.66 -8.63
CA SER A 145 2.90 3.24 -7.38
C SER A 145 1.89 3.05 -6.24
N GLY A 146 0.82 2.30 -6.49
CA GLY A 146 -0.18 1.97 -5.48
C GLY A 146 0.33 0.95 -4.45
N LEU A 147 -0.26 0.95 -3.26
CA LEU A 147 0.05 0.03 -2.17
C LEU A 147 -0.94 -1.15 -2.17
N ILE A 148 -0.40 -2.37 -2.12
CA ILE A 148 -1.16 -3.60 -2.00
C ILE A 148 -0.93 -4.15 -0.60
N VAL A 149 -1.97 -4.11 0.22
CA VAL A 149 -1.96 -4.69 1.57
C VAL A 149 -2.49 -6.11 1.51
N THR A 150 -1.74 -7.04 2.08
CA THR A 150 -2.14 -8.45 2.22
C THR A 150 -1.81 -8.97 3.61
N THR A 151 -2.20 -10.20 3.92
CA THR A 151 -1.82 -10.92 5.13
C THR A 151 -1.13 -12.23 4.78
N PRO A 152 -0.36 -12.85 5.70
CA PRO A 152 0.29 -14.16 5.47
C PRO A 152 -0.73 -15.31 5.59
N GLN A 153 -1.80 -15.20 4.82
CA GLN A 153 -2.81 -16.23 4.67
C GLN A 153 -2.87 -16.59 3.19
N ASN A 154 -2.81 -17.88 2.87
CA ASN A 154 -2.86 -18.36 1.48
C ASN A 154 -4.01 -17.73 0.67
N THR A 155 -5.18 -17.56 1.29
CA THR A 155 -6.32 -16.92 0.62
C THR A 155 -6.09 -15.43 0.34
N SER A 156 -5.43 -14.69 1.23
CA SER A 156 -5.09 -13.27 1.02
C SER A 156 -4.04 -13.11 -0.07
N ILE A 157 -2.98 -13.93 -0.05
CA ILE A 157 -1.92 -13.94 -1.06
C ILE A 157 -2.47 -14.23 -2.46
N LEU A 158 -3.29 -15.27 -2.63
CA LEU A 158 -3.93 -15.58 -3.92
C LEU A 158 -4.85 -14.46 -4.40
N ASN A 159 -5.54 -13.78 -3.49
CA ASN A 159 -6.38 -12.64 -3.83
C ASN A 159 -5.54 -11.41 -4.23
N ALA A 160 -4.39 -11.17 -3.57
CA ALA A 160 -3.44 -10.13 -3.97
C ALA A 160 -2.87 -10.40 -5.37
N TYR A 161 -2.47 -11.64 -5.66
CA TYR A 161 -2.05 -12.05 -7.01
C TYR A 161 -3.17 -11.80 -8.05
N ALA A 162 -4.40 -12.21 -7.75
CA ALA A 162 -5.54 -11.96 -8.63
C ALA A 162 -5.80 -10.46 -8.84
N PHE A 163 -5.58 -9.64 -7.82
CA PHE A 163 -5.66 -8.18 -7.91
C PHE A 163 -4.60 -7.62 -8.87
N VAL A 164 -3.32 -7.93 -8.67
CA VAL A 164 -2.22 -7.46 -9.53
C VAL A 164 -2.46 -7.89 -10.97
N LYS A 165 -2.89 -9.13 -11.18
CA LYS A 165 -3.27 -9.61 -12.52
C LYS A 165 -4.35 -8.73 -13.13
N ASN A 166 -5.49 -8.57 -12.46
CA ASN A 166 -6.59 -7.75 -13.00
C ASN A 166 -6.18 -6.29 -13.22
N TYR A 167 -5.30 -5.76 -12.39
CA TYR A 167 -4.68 -4.44 -12.54
C TYR A 167 -3.89 -4.32 -13.85
N VAL A 168 -2.95 -5.23 -14.12
CA VAL A 168 -2.15 -5.24 -15.35
C VAL A 168 -3.03 -5.39 -16.58
N PHE A 169 -3.96 -6.36 -16.56
CA PHE A 169 -4.90 -6.58 -17.66
C PHE A 169 -5.74 -5.34 -17.95
N ARG A 170 -6.28 -4.71 -16.89
CA ARG A 170 -7.09 -3.50 -17.03
C ARG A 170 -6.25 -2.33 -17.55
N PHE A 171 -4.99 -2.23 -17.16
CA PHE A 171 -4.06 -1.23 -17.68
C PHE A 171 -3.84 -1.39 -19.18
N LEU A 172 -3.44 -2.59 -19.63
CA LEU A 172 -3.22 -2.88 -21.05
C LEU A 172 -4.46 -2.61 -21.91
N GLN A 173 -5.65 -3.00 -21.42
CA GLN A 173 -6.91 -2.68 -22.10
C GLN A 173 -7.14 -1.18 -22.30
N ARG A 174 -6.76 -0.36 -21.31
CA ARG A 174 -6.90 1.10 -21.39
C ARG A 174 -5.82 1.71 -22.29
N ALA A 175 -4.59 1.21 -22.22
CA ALA A 175 -3.46 1.68 -23.01
C ALA A 175 -3.70 1.46 -24.51
N PHE A 176 -4.22 0.29 -24.89
CA PHE A 176 -4.47 -0.08 -26.28
C PHE A 176 -5.90 0.18 -26.76
N ILE A 177 -6.69 0.99 -26.05
CA ILE A 177 -8.12 1.20 -26.39
C ILE A 177 -8.35 1.76 -27.80
N LYS A 178 -7.36 2.47 -28.37
CA LYS A 178 -7.43 3.04 -29.72
C LYS A 178 -7.10 2.03 -30.83
N ASN A 179 -6.38 0.95 -30.53
CA ASN A 179 -6.08 -0.11 -31.48
C ASN A 179 -7.21 -1.16 -31.45
N LYS A 180 -8.02 -1.20 -32.51
CA LYS A 180 -9.22 -2.06 -32.56
C LYS A 180 -8.89 -3.55 -32.51
N GLU A 181 -7.82 -3.96 -33.20
CA GLU A 181 -7.39 -5.35 -33.30
C GLU A 181 -6.88 -5.85 -31.94
N VAL A 182 -5.93 -5.13 -31.35
CA VAL A 182 -5.40 -5.43 -30.02
C VAL A 182 -6.51 -5.39 -28.96
N SER A 183 -7.41 -4.39 -29.02
CA SER A 183 -8.53 -4.30 -28.07
C SER A 183 -9.49 -5.49 -28.20
N ALA A 184 -9.74 -5.98 -29.41
CA ALA A 184 -10.55 -7.18 -29.63
C ALA A 184 -9.87 -8.43 -29.06
N TYR A 185 -8.57 -8.60 -29.31
CA TYR A 185 -7.78 -9.69 -28.76
C TYR A 185 -7.77 -9.69 -27.22
N LEU A 186 -7.44 -8.55 -26.58
CA LEU A 186 -7.40 -8.43 -25.12
C LEU A 186 -8.78 -8.70 -24.48
N LYS A 187 -9.87 -8.32 -25.14
CA LYS A 187 -11.23 -8.64 -24.68
C LYS A 187 -11.52 -10.14 -24.73
N THR A 188 -11.02 -10.85 -25.75
CA THR A 188 -11.17 -12.30 -25.89
C THR A 188 -10.34 -13.02 -24.83
N ALA A 189 -9.06 -12.66 -24.68
CA ALA A 189 -8.15 -13.25 -23.69
C ALA A 189 -8.71 -13.17 -22.26
N LEU A 190 -9.45 -12.10 -21.93
CA LEU A 190 -10.10 -11.93 -20.62
C LEU A 190 -11.43 -12.69 -20.44
N LYS A 191 -12.11 -13.02 -21.54
CA LYS A 191 -13.38 -13.77 -21.53
C LYS A 191 -13.16 -15.28 -21.51
N GLU A 192 -12.03 -15.76 -22.03
CA GLU A 192 -11.69 -17.18 -22.02
C GLU A 192 -11.40 -17.65 -20.58
N ARG A 193 -12.43 -18.21 -19.94
CA ARG A 193 -12.41 -18.73 -18.56
C ARG A 193 -12.41 -20.25 -18.51
N LYS A 194 -11.78 -20.92 -19.48
CA LYS A 194 -11.66 -22.38 -19.42
C LYS A 194 -10.69 -22.74 -18.28
N PRO A 195 -11.08 -23.59 -17.31
CA PRO A 195 -10.16 -24.11 -16.30
C PRO A 195 -8.97 -24.77 -17.01
N GLY A 196 -7.75 -24.36 -16.67
CA GLY A 196 -6.50 -24.93 -17.21
C GLY A 196 -5.91 -24.26 -18.46
N ASN A 197 -6.59 -23.31 -19.11
CA ASN A 197 -6.05 -22.60 -20.29
C ASN A 197 -6.21 -21.08 -20.13
N ARG A 198 -5.61 -20.53 -19.07
CA ARG A 198 -5.72 -19.11 -18.74
C ARG A 198 -4.41 -18.44 -19.16
N LYS A 199 -4.45 -17.68 -20.27
CA LYS A 199 -3.27 -16.93 -20.74
C LYS A 199 -2.77 -16.00 -19.63
N MET A 200 -1.48 -16.10 -19.35
CA MET A 200 -0.75 -15.20 -18.47
C MET A 200 -0.44 -13.89 -19.22
N VAL A 201 0.00 -12.86 -18.51
CA VAL A 201 0.34 -11.59 -19.17
C VAL A 201 1.56 -11.78 -20.07
N VAL A 202 2.51 -12.62 -19.67
CA VAL A 202 3.66 -12.99 -20.49
C VAL A 202 3.24 -13.58 -21.84
N ASP A 203 2.23 -14.46 -21.86
CA ASP A 203 1.69 -15.04 -23.09
C ASP A 203 1.03 -13.97 -23.96
N ILE A 204 0.34 -13.02 -23.33
CA ILE A 204 -0.32 -11.90 -24.01
C ILE A 204 0.71 -10.98 -24.67
N VAL A 205 1.79 -10.64 -23.96
CA VAL A 205 2.86 -9.81 -24.53
C VAL A 205 3.53 -10.54 -25.70
N SER A 206 3.75 -11.85 -25.58
CA SER A 206 4.28 -12.68 -26.67
C SER A 206 3.35 -12.67 -27.89
N ASP A 207 2.05 -12.94 -27.69
CA ASP A 207 1.07 -12.91 -28.77
C ASP A 207 1.00 -11.53 -29.44
N LEU A 208 1.06 -10.45 -28.67
CA LEU A 208 1.07 -9.08 -29.21
C LEU A 208 2.34 -8.81 -30.02
N ARG A 209 3.49 -9.32 -29.59
CA ARG A 209 4.76 -9.21 -30.34
C ARG A 209 4.71 -10.00 -31.64
N GLU A 210 4.03 -11.14 -31.68
CA GLU A 210 3.80 -11.91 -32.91
C GLU A 210 2.86 -11.20 -33.88
N MET A 211 1.83 -10.50 -33.37
CA MET A 211 0.94 -9.67 -34.18
C MET A 211 1.71 -8.47 -34.78
N ASP A 212 2.47 -7.78 -33.94
CA ASP A 212 3.27 -6.62 -34.32
C ASP A 212 4.37 -6.40 -33.26
N ALA A 213 5.63 -6.44 -33.71
CA ALA A 213 6.78 -6.33 -32.81
C ALA A 213 6.78 -5.01 -32.02
N GLU A 214 6.38 -3.90 -32.63
CA GLU A 214 6.33 -2.58 -31.97
C GLU A 214 5.23 -2.53 -30.90
N ILE A 215 4.10 -3.20 -31.15
CA ILE A 215 3.02 -3.34 -30.14
C ILE A 215 3.49 -4.18 -28.96
N GLY A 216 4.20 -5.28 -29.22
CA GLY A 216 4.81 -6.12 -28.18
C GLY A 216 5.76 -5.34 -27.27
N GLU A 217 6.70 -4.59 -27.86
CA GLU A 217 7.64 -3.76 -27.09
C GLU A 217 6.92 -2.66 -26.30
N LYS A 218 5.90 -2.02 -26.88
CA LYS A 218 5.07 -1.04 -26.16
C LYS A 218 4.33 -1.66 -24.99
N ALA A 219 3.80 -2.87 -25.14
CA ALA A 219 3.09 -3.56 -24.06
C ALA A 219 4.04 -3.90 -22.90
N GLN A 220 5.26 -4.35 -23.22
CA GLN A 220 6.30 -4.62 -22.23
C GLN A 220 6.69 -3.34 -21.47
N ALA A 221 7.01 -2.26 -22.18
CA ALA A 221 7.34 -0.97 -21.58
C ALA A 221 6.19 -0.40 -20.71
N PHE A 222 4.94 -0.62 -21.13
CA PHE A 222 3.77 -0.26 -20.32
C PHE A 222 3.71 -1.03 -19.00
N ILE A 223 3.99 -2.34 -19.01
CA ILE A 223 3.98 -3.14 -17.78
C ILE A 223 5.09 -2.70 -16.82
N GLU A 224 6.27 -2.37 -17.34
CA GLU A 224 7.42 -1.92 -16.54
C GLU A 224 7.16 -0.63 -15.76
N VAL A 225 6.28 0.24 -16.27
CA VAL A 225 5.84 1.45 -15.55
C VAL A 225 5.06 1.11 -14.28
N LEU A 226 4.40 -0.06 -14.22
CA LEU A 226 3.60 -0.47 -13.07
C LEU A 226 4.51 -0.96 -11.94
N GLN A 227 4.61 -0.18 -10.86
CA GLN A 227 5.46 -0.49 -9.72
C GLN A 227 4.67 -0.50 -8.40
N PRO A 228 3.68 -1.41 -8.27
CA PRO A 228 2.94 -1.54 -7.02
C PRO A 228 3.87 -1.98 -5.89
N LYS A 229 3.64 -1.45 -4.69
CA LYS A 229 4.38 -1.83 -3.48
C LYS A 229 3.53 -2.73 -2.59
N LEU A 230 4.14 -3.74 -2.01
CA LEU A 230 3.50 -4.67 -1.09
C LEU A 230 3.68 -4.22 0.36
N ILE A 231 2.63 -4.32 1.15
CA ILE A 231 2.73 -4.30 2.62
C ILE A 231 2.15 -5.61 3.14
N LEU A 232 2.96 -6.37 3.88
CA LEU A 232 2.52 -7.60 4.53
C LEU A 232 2.06 -7.28 5.95
N ASN A 233 0.75 -7.29 6.16
CA ASN A 233 0.13 -6.99 7.45
C ASN A 233 -0.17 -8.27 8.24
N ARG A 234 -0.28 -8.14 9.56
CA ARG A 234 -0.53 -9.24 10.50
C ARG A 234 0.54 -10.33 10.44
N VAL A 235 1.81 -9.91 10.38
CA VAL A 235 2.96 -10.79 10.49
C VAL A 235 3.08 -11.33 11.91
N THR A 236 3.38 -12.61 12.03
CA THR A 236 3.58 -13.32 13.30
C THR A 236 5.01 -13.80 13.47
N GLY A 237 5.78 -13.88 12.39
CA GLY A 237 7.20 -14.19 12.43
C GLY A 237 7.84 -14.17 11.04
N LEU A 238 9.15 -14.41 10.98
CA LEU A 238 9.94 -14.32 9.74
C LEU A 238 9.46 -15.27 8.62
N HIS A 239 8.91 -16.43 8.99
CA HIS A 239 8.37 -17.39 8.02
C HIS A 239 7.22 -16.84 7.16
N ASP A 240 6.51 -15.82 7.63
CA ASP A 240 5.43 -15.16 6.90
C ASP A 240 5.95 -14.37 5.68
N ILE A 241 7.19 -13.89 5.73
CA ILE A 241 7.83 -13.11 4.66
C ILE A 241 8.03 -13.97 3.41
N ALA A 242 8.33 -15.27 3.58
CA ALA A 242 8.47 -16.21 2.48
C ALA A 242 7.18 -16.34 1.64
N MET A 243 6.00 -16.13 2.24
CA MET A 243 4.74 -16.11 1.47
C MET A 243 4.64 -14.86 0.59
N ALA A 244 5.14 -13.72 1.05
CA ALA A 244 5.19 -12.48 0.29
C ALA A 244 6.23 -12.55 -0.84
N GLU A 245 7.38 -13.19 -0.62
CA GLU A 245 8.35 -13.50 -1.67
C GLU A 245 7.75 -14.42 -2.75
N GLY A 246 7.02 -15.46 -2.33
CA GLY A 246 6.29 -16.31 -3.28
C GLY A 246 5.27 -15.53 -4.12
N LEU A 247 4.63 -14.51 -3.55
CA LEU A 247 3.76 -13.60 -4.31
C LEU A 247 4.53 -12.74 -5.31
N ARG A 248 5.69 -12.17 -4.92
CA ARG A 248 6.60 -11.44 -5.82
C ARG A 248 6.96 -12.33 -7.00
N ASP A 249 7.41 -13.55 -6.74
CA ASP A 249 7.89 -14.47 -7.77
C ASP A 249 6.76 -14.84 -8.74
N LEU A 250 5.55 -15.11 -8.23
CA LEU A 250 4.37 -15.36 -9.06
C LEU A 250 3.98 -14.17 -9.94
N CYS A 251 4.08 -12.95 -9.40
CA CYS A 251 3.81 -11.73 -10.16
C CYS A 251 4.88 -11.49 -11.23
N LEU A 252 6.16 -11.69 -10.91
CA LEU A 252 7.25 -11.51 -11.87
C LEU A 252 7.16 -12.53 -13.01
N GLN A 253 7.00 -13.82 -12.69
CA GLN A 253 6.97 -14.90 -13.67
C GLN A 253 5.75 -14.86 -14.59
N ASN A 254 4.56 -14.54 -14.06
CA ASN A 254 3.32 -14.63 -14.83
C ASN A 254 2.84 -13.28 -15.36
N LEU A 255 3.21 -12.18 -14.69
CA LEU A 255 2.68 -10.84 -14.95
C LEU A 255 3.73 -9.86 -15.49
N SER A 256 5.01 -10.22 -15.45
CA SER A 256 6.15 -9.31 -15.71
C SER A 256 6.16 -8.07 -14.81
N VAL A 257 5.52 -8.14 -13.64
CA VAL A 257 5.48 -7.04 -12.67
C VAL A 257 6.43 -7.35 -11.54
N ASN A 258 7.45 -6.51 -11.38
CA ASN A 258 8.29 -6.52 -10.19
C ASN A 258 7.54 -5.83 -9.04
N MET A 259 7.26 -6.59 -7.98
CA MET A 259 6.55 -6.09 -6.81
C MET A 259 7.53 -5.99 -5.66
N GLU A 260 7.73 -4.77 -5.15
CA GLU A 260 8.67 -4.49 -4.07
C GLU A 260 7.97 -4.47 -2.71
N CYS A 261 8.65 -4.89 -1.66
CA CYS A 261 8.14 -4.84 -0.29
C CYS A 261 8.42 -3.47 0.34
N LEU A 262 7.36 -2.75 0.72
CA LEU A 262 7.50 -1.46 1.42
C LEU A 262 7.70 -1.67 2.93
N GLY A 263 7.17 -2.76 3.49
CA GLY A 263 7.36 -3.13 4.88
C GLY A 263 6.39 -4.21 5.36
N THR A 264 6.60 -4.63 6.59
CA THR A 264 5.76 -5.56 7.34
C THR A 264 5.07 -4.83 8.47
N VAL A 265 3.92 -5.36 8.92
CA VAL A 265 3.24 -4.90 10.13
C VAL A 265 2.86 -6.12 10.96
N MET A 266 3.31 -6.16 12.21
CA MET A 266 3.04 -7.28 13.11
C MET A 266 1.58 -7.38 13.55
N ASN A 267 1.17 -8.60 13.93
CA ASN A 267 -0.16 -8.85 14.44
C ASN A 267 -0.23 -8.56 15.95
N ASP A 268 -1.05 -7.59 16.34
CA ASP A 268 -1.29 -7.26 17.74
C ASP A 268 -2.78 -6.96 17.99
N ASP A 269 -3.33 -7.52 19.07
CA ASP A 269 -4.72 -7.32 19.49
C ASP A 269 -4.99 -5.89 19.97
N LEU A 270 -3.96 -5.14 20.38
CA LEU A 270 -4.04 -3.73 20.73
C LEU A 270 -4.53 -2.88 19.54
N ILE A 271 -4.32 -3.33 18.29
CA ILE A 271 -4.91 -2.68 17.11
C ILE A 271 -6.44 -2.68 17.21
N ASN A 272 -7.06 -3.81 17.58
CA ASN A 272 -8.51 -3.90 17.74
C ASN A 272 -9.02 -3.00 18.88
N GLN A 273 -8.21 -2.81 19.92
CA GLN A 273 -8.51 -1.89 21.01
C GLN A 273 -8.52 -0.44 20.50
N SER A 274 -7.50 -0.01 19.75
CA SER A 274 -7.45 1.35 19.17
C SER A 274 -8.65 1.66 18.25
N ILE A 275 -9.06 0.68 17.45
CA ILE A 275 -10.26 0.79 16.59
C ILE A 275 -11.52 0.98 17.44
N SER A 276 -11.64 0.22 18.53
CA SER A 276 -12.77 0.32 19.46
C SER A 276 -12.82 1.66 20.18
N LEU A 277 -11.66 2.24 20.48
CA LEU A 277 -11.50 3.57 21.06
C LEU A 277 -11.68 4.70 20.03
N GLN A 278 -11.79 4.38 18.74
CA GLN A 278 -11.92 5.35 17.65
C GLN A 278 -10.74 6.33 17.62
N ARG A 279 -9.53 5.83 17.83
CA ARG A 279 -8.31 6.64 17.80
C ARG A 279 -7.22 5.92 17.01
N PRO A 280 -6.36 6.67 16.29
CA PRO A 280 -5.21 6.09 15.62
C PRO A 280 -4.29 5.35 16.60
N PHE A 281 -3.92 4.12 16.26
CA PHE A 281 -3.04 3.24 17.03
C PHE A 281 -1.72 3.92 17.42
N ILE A 282 -1.09 4.62 16.47
CA ILE A 282 0.23 5.25 16.68
C ILE A 282 0.22 6.35 17.75
N LEU A 283 -0.96 6.82 18.16
CA LEU A 283 -1.12 7.80 19.24
C LEU A 283 -1.38 7.15 20.59
N ASP A 284 -2.16 6.07 20.63
CA ASP A 284 -2.49 5.38 21.87
C ASP A 284 -1.31 4.49 22.33
N TYR A 285 -0.48 4.03 21.39
CA TYR A 285 0.64 3.12 21.66
C TYR A 285 1.95 3.60 20.99
N PRO A 286 2.49 4.78 21.36
CA PRO A 286 3.67 5.35 20.70
C PRO A 286 4.94 4.49 20.83
N GLU A 287 5.07 3.75 21.94
CA GLU A 287 6.23 2.89 22.24
C GLU A 287 6.06 1.43 21.75
N ASN A 288 4.94 1.13 21.09
CA ASN A 288 4.70 -0.20 20.51
C ASN A 288 5.47 -0.34 19.19
N VAL A 289 5.97 -1.54 18.93
CA VAL A 289 6.77 -1.85 17.75
C VAL A 289 6.04 -1.56 16.43
N ILE A 290 4.72 -1.76 16.38
CA ILE A 290 3.88 -1.47 15.22
C ILE A 290 3.88 0.02 14.88
N THR A 291 4.02 0.89 15.88
CA THR A 291 4.16 2.33 15.63
C THR A 291 5.45 2.62 14.88
N GLY A 292 6.55 1.97 15.26
CA GLY A 292 7.82 2.01 14.52
C GLY A 292 7.69 1.48 13.09
N GLU A 293 7.02 0.35 12.89
CA GLU A 293 6.76 -0.24 11.56
C GLU A 293 6.02 0.73 10.63
N ILE A 294 4.92 1.33 11.12
CA ILE A 294 4.12 2.29 10.36
C ILE A 294 4.91 3.58 10.07
N HIS A 295 5.72 4.03 11.03
CA HIS A 295 6.63 5.16 10.81
C HIS A 295 7.66 4.84 9.72
N ARG A 296 8.32 3.68 9.75
CA ARG A 296 9.28 3.27 8.70
C ARG A 296 8.63 3.21 7.32
N ILE A 297 7.44 2.62 7.20
CA ILE A 297 6.67 2.58 5.94
C ILE A 297 6.42 3.99 5.40
N GLY A 298 5.92 4.92 6.24
CA GLY A 298 5.68 6.31 5.84
C GLY A 298 6.97 7.04 5.47
N GLN A 299 8.05 6.85 6.24
CA GLN A 299 9.34 7.49 6.00
C GLN A 299 9.99 7.05 4.68
N LYS A 300 9.91 5.76 4.32
CA LYS A 300 10.40 5.28 3.02
C LYS A 300 9.72 5.98 1.84
N ILE A 301 8.42 6.29 1.97
CA ILE A 301 7.70 7.09 0.96
C ILE A 301 8.18 8.53 0.97
N ILE A 302 8.30 9.17 2.15
CA ILE A 302 8.69 10.58 2.29
C ILE A 302 10.09 10.86 1.76
N GLN A 303 11.04 9.97 2.08
CA GLN A 303 12.45 10.12 1.72
C GLN A 303 12.71 9.82 0.24
N SER A 304 11.75 9.19 -0.44
CA SER A 304 11.82 8.92 -1.87
C SER A 304 11.50 10.17 -2.70
N ARG A 305 12.55 10.83 -3.21
CA ARG A 305 12.40 11.99 -4.12
C ARG A 305 11.64 11.61 -5.41
N HIS A 306 11.83 10.38 -5.90
CA HIS A 306 11.23 9.86 -7.13
C HIS A 306 10.33 8.63 -6.86
N PHE A 307 9.51 8.67 -5.80
CA PHE A 307 8.60 7.58 -5.49
C PHE A 307 7.78 7.19 -6.73
N PRO A 308 7.76 5.93 -7.18
CA PRO A 308 8.01 4.66 -6.46
C PRO A 308 9.44 4.22 -6.15
N GLU A 309 10.50 4.89 -6.62
CA GLU A 309 11.88 4.41 -6.37
C GLU A 309 12.18 4.39 -4.87
N MET A 310 12.44 3.21 -4.30
CA MET A 310 12.69 3.09 -2.86
C MET A 310 14.05 3.71 -2.51
N PRO A 311 14.19 4.44 -1.37
CA PRO A 311 15.46 5.02 -0.95
C PRO A 311 16.37 3.93 -0.36
N LEU A 312 16.65 2.87 -1.13
CA LEU A 312 17.47 1.75 -0.70
C LEU A 312 18.92 2.01 -1.06
N GLU A 313 19.79 1.91 -0.06
CA GLU A 313 21.23 1.73 -0.32
C GLU A 313 21.46 0.28 -0.76
N LEU A 314 21.44 0.04 -2.08
CA LEU A 314 21.70 -1.28 -2.69
C LEU A 314 23.09 -1.87 -2.34
N ASP A 315 23.97 -1.07 -1.72
CA ASP A 315 25.25 -1.51 -1.18
C ASP A 315 25.10 -2.37 0.09
N TYR A 316 23.96 -2.27 0.80
CA TYR A 316 23.70 -2.98 2.05
C TYR A 316 22.60 -4.03 1.97
N TYR A 317 21.74 -3.95 0.95
CA TYR A 317 20.60 -4.85 0.77
C TYR A 317 20.52 -5.29 -0.68
N SER A 318 20.32 -6.59 -0.90
CA SER A 318 20.12 -7.17 -2.24
C SER A 318 18.77 -6.79 -2.85
N ASP A 319 17.71 -6.73 -2.03
CA ASP A 319 16.40 -6.26 -2.44
C ASP A 319 15.54 -5.75 -1.27
N THR A 320 14.32 -5.33 -1.60
CA THR A 320 13.33 -4.81 -0.62
C THR A 320 12.80 -5.86 0.36
N PHE A 321 12.86 -7.14 0.02
CA PHE A 321 12.41 -8.25 0.87
C PHE A 321 13.48 -8.61 1.90
N GLU A 322 14.76 -8.56 1.54
CA GLU A 322 15.85 -8.68 2.49
C GLU A 322 15.79 -7.57 3.55
N LEU A 323 15.56 -6.31 3.13
CA LEU A 323 15.34 -5.23 4.10
C LEU A 323 14.16 -5.53 5.03
N ALA A 324 13.02 -5.95 4.47
CA ALA A 324 11.84 -6.28 5.27
C ALA A 324 12.11 -7.45 6.25
N HIS A 325 12.94 -8.41 5.87
CA HIS A 325 13.38 -9.50 6.74
C HIS A 325 14.21 -8.99 7.92
N ILE A 326 15.20 -8.14 7.65
CA ILE A 326 16.07 -7.56 8.68
C ILE A 326 15.26 -6.68 9.64
N GLU A 327 14.38 -5.82 9.12
CA GLU A 327 13.50 -4.97 9.93
C GLU A 327 12.62 -5.83 10.86
N THR A 328 11.99 -6.87 10.32
CA THR A 328 11.12 -7.77 11.10
C THR A 328 11.92 -8.56 12.14
N GLU A 329 13.14 -9.01 11.83
CA GLU A 329 14.01 -9.71 12.79
C GLU A 329 14.36 -8.79 13.97
N ASN A 330 14.72 -7.53 13.68
CA ASN A 330 15.00 -6.54 14.72
C ASN A 330 13.76 -6.25 15.58
N ASP A 331 12.59 -6.15 14.97
CA ASP A 331 11.34 -5.88 15.68
C ASP A 331 10.93 -7.04 16.61
N ILE A 332 11.10 -8.30 16.17
CA ILE A 332 10.86 -9.49 16.99
C ILE A 332 11.79 -9.51 18.20
N ALA A 333 13.08 -9.24 17.99
CA ALA A 333 14.05 -9.18 19.08
C ALA A 333 13.65 -8.16 20.17
N VAL A 334 13.11 -6.99 19.76
CA VAL A 334 12.61 -5.97 20.71
C VAL A 334 11.45 -6.49 21.54
N LEU A 335 10.56 -7.30 20.96
CA LEU A 335 9.46 -7.91 21.69
C LEU A 335 9.96 -8.94 22.71
N GLU A 336 10.91 -9.79 22.31
CA GLU A 336 11.50 -10.82 23.19
C GLU A 336 12.29 -10.22 24.37
N GLU A 337 12.97 -9.09 24.16
CA GLU A 337 13.63 -8.32 25.22
C GLU A 337 12.60 -7.80 26.24
N LYS A 338 11.51 -7.16 25.78
CA LYS A 338 10.45 -6.65 26.65
C LYS A 338 9.72 -7.76 27.43
N GLU A 339 9.54 -8.93 26.84
CA GLU A 339 8.98 -10.10 27.52
C GLU A 339 9.93 -10.65 28.59
N SER A 340 11.24 -10.69 28.30
CA SER A 340 12.27 -11.13 29.24
C SER A 340 12.39 -10.20 30.45
N GLU A 341 12.28 -8.88 30.24
CA GLU A 341 12.29 -7.88 31.31
C GLU A 341 11.04 -8.00 32.21
N ASN A 342 9.85 -8.18 31.62
CA ASN A 342 8.59 -8.33 32.36
C ASN A 342 8.45 -9.71 33.04
N GLY A 343 9.16 -10.73 32.56
CA GLY A 343 9.16 -12.09 33.10
C GLY A 343 10.18 -12.35 34.22
N SER A 344 11.06 -11.41 34.53
CA SER A 344 12.14 -11.60 35.51
C SER A 344 11.75 -11.19 36.94
N SER A 345 10.88 -11.99 37.55
CA SER A 345 10.97 -12.27 38.99
C SER A 345 11.16 -13.77 39.19
N ASN A 346 12.39 -14.14 39.57
CA ASN A 346 12.95 -15.47 39.82
C ASN A 346 13.30 -16.31 38.57
N ASP A 347 14.54 -16.21 38.09
CA ASP A 347 15.57 -17.21 38.46
C ASP A 347 16.95 -16.75 37.97
N SER A 348 17.97 -16.96 38.80
CA SER A 348 19.36 -16.59 38.54
C SER A 348 20.13 -17.72 37.85
N ASP A 349 21.10 -17.31 37.01
CA ASP A 349 22.29 -18.06 36.60
C ASP A 349 22.17 -19.16 35.54
N ARG A 350 22.02 -18.72 34.28
CA ARG A 350 22.92 -19.13 33.17
C ARG A 350 22.76 -18.15 32.01
N TYR A 351 23.58 -17.10 32.02
CA TYR A 351 23.69 -16.19 30.89
C TYR A 351 24.41 -16.91 29.75
N ASP A 352 23.66 -17.25 28.71
CA ASP A 352 24.13 -17.99 27.54
C ASP A 352 24.90 -17.07 26.60
N VAL A 353 26.13 -17.44 26.24
CA VAL A 353 27.00 -16.67 25.34
C VAL A 353 26.34 -16.49 23.97
N ASP A 354 25.52 -17.46 23.57
CA ASP A 354 24.75 -17.39 22.32
C ASP A 354 23.69 -16.27 22.35
N LYS A 355 23.02 -16.06 23.49
CA LYS A 355 22.08 -14.94 23.65
C LYS A 355 22.80 -13.59 23.63
N LEU A 356 24.03 -13.53 24.16
CA LEU A 356 24.86 -12.32 24.09
C LEU A 356 25.34 -12.04 22.66
N LEU A 357 25.73 -13.08 21.92
CA LEU A 357 26.13 -12.97 20.51
C LEU A 357 24.95 -12.56 19.62
N GLU A 358 23.77 -13.08 19.90
CA GLU A 358 22.52 -12.71 19.24
C GLU A 358 22.17 -11.24 19.54
N LEU A 359 22.23 -10.81 20.80
CA LEU A 359 22.06 -9.41 21.19
C LEU A 359 23.07 -8.48 20.51
N VAL A 360 24.35 -8.88 20.44
CA VAL A 360 25.38 -8.09 19.74
C VAL A 360 25.05 -7.99 18.25
N LYS A 361 24.61 -9.07 17.62
CA LYS A 361 24.22 -9.08 16.21
C LYS A 361 22.99 -8.20 15.94
N ILE A 362 21.98 -8.27 16.81
CA ILE A 362 20.79 -7.41 16.78
C ILE A 362 21.18 -5.94 16.96
N GLN A 363 22.04 -5.62 17.93
CA GLN A 363 22.51 -4.25 18.10
C GLN A 363 23.33 -3.76 16.91
N GLN A 364 24.14 -4.62 16.29
CA GLN A 364 24.88 -4.28 15.08
C GLN A 364 23.91 -3.97 13.91
N ASN A 365 22.88 -4.80 13.72
CA ASN A 365 21.85 -4.60 12.71
C ASN A 365 21.07 -3.31 12.95
N ARG A 366 20.71 -3.04 14.21
CA ARG A 366 19.98 -1.82 14.59
C ARG A 366 20.84 -0.57 14.46
N ILE A 367 22.13 -0.65 14.75
CA ILE A 367 23.09 0.43 14.47
C ILE A 367 23.16 0.68 12.96
N ASN A 368 23.21 -0.37 12.13
CA ASN A 368 23.23 -0.22 10.68
C ASN A 368 21.92 0.38 10.16
N GLU A 369 20.76 -0.07 10.66
CA GLU A 369 19.44 0.48 10.34
C GLU A 369 19.32 1.96 10.76
N LEU A 370 19.74 2.30 11.97
CA LEU A 370 19.74 3.67 12.49
C LEU A 370 20.74 4.56 11.75
N GLN A 371 21.91 4.04 11.37
CA GLN A 371 22.88 4.76 10.55
C GLN A 371 22.36 5.01 9.14
N GLY A 372 21.72 4.01 8.52
CA GLY A 372 21.00 4.17 7.26
C GLY A 372 19.91 5.24 7.38
N THR A 373 19.09 5.15 8.42
CA THR A 373 18.02 6.12 8.70
C THR A 373 18.55 7.54 8.95
N LEU A 374 19.59 7.72 9.77
CA LEU A 374 20.22 9.01 10.05
C LEU A 374 20.89 9.63 8.82
N ARG A 375 21.46 8.80 7.94
CA ARG A 375 22.03 9.26 6.66
C ARG A 375 20.91 9.65 5.69
N MET A 376 19.84 8.86 5.59
CA MET A 376 18.67 9.23 4.79
C MET A 376 18.06 10.57 5.25
N LEU A 377 18.04 10.83 6.56
CA LEU A 377 17.58 12.10 7.12
C LEU A 377 18.55 13.28 6.83
N SER A 378 19.87 13.04 6.73
CA SER A 378 20.85 14.11 6.47
C SER A 378 20.96 14.51 4.98
N PHE A 379 20.61 13.61 4.05
CA PHE A 379 20.51 13.93 2.61
C PHE A 379 19.25 14.74 2.23
N GLY A 380 18.31 14.93 3.15
CA GLY A 380 17.14 15.80 2.97
C GLY A 380 17.41 17.30 3.19
N GLN A 381 18.59 17.70 3.66
CA GLN A 381 18.91 19.08 4.03
C GLN A 381 19.82 19.86 3.05
N ASN A 382 20.19 19.29 1.90
CA ASN A 382 21.00 19.96 0.87
C ASN A 382 20.27 20.15 -0.45
#